data_AF-A0A926KFZ0-F1
#
_entry.id   AF-A0A926KFZ0-F1
#
_cell.length_a   1.000
_cell.length_b   1.000
_cell.length_c   1.000
_cell.angle_alpha   90.00
_cell.angle_beta   90.00
_cell.angle_gamma   90.00
#
_symmetry.space_group_name_H-M   'P 1'
#
loop_
_entity.id
_entity.type
_entity.pdbx_description
1 polymer ?
#
loop_
_entity_poly.entity_id
_entity_poly.type
_entity_poly.pdbx_seq_one_letter_code
_entity_poly.pdbx_strand_id
1 'polypeptide(L)' 'MKDTTGLGIGYRLLWRLEYAGLTIWGPAQMTGRSDPKSRLRLERARKVRDAHEKRGTDVPAEVQAVIDRDGALPPFRERR' A
#
# COMPACT_ATOMS: atom_id res chain seq x y z
N MET A 1 14.37 2.71 14.22
CA MET A 1 13.29 1.74 13.94
C MET A 1 13.85 0.67 13.00
N LYS A 2 13.86 -0.59 13.42
CA LYS A 2 14.31 -1.73 12.61
C LYS A 2 13.07 -2.25 11.87
N ASP A 3 13.01 -2.06 10.56
CA ASP A 3 11.81 -2.39 9.79
C ASP A 3 11.87 -3.82 9.23
N THR A 4 10.96 -4.65 9.73
CA THR A 4 10.86 -6.08 9.41
C THR A 4 10.20 -6.35 8.05
N THR A 5 9.69 -5.31 7.38
CA THR A 5 8.80 -5.42 6.22
C THR A 5 9.49 -5.82 4.90
N GLY A 6 10.82 -5.88 4.86
CA GLY A 6 11.58 -6.29 3.67
C GLY A 6 11.57 -5.31 2.48
N LEU A 7 10.89 -4.15 2.60
CA LEU A 7 10.83 -3.12 1.56
C LEU A 7 12.05 -2.19 1.59
N GLY A 8 12.63 -1.90 0.42
CA GLY A 8 13.73 -0.96 0.28
C GLY A 8 13.38 0.47 0.71
N ILE A 9 14.35 1.20 1.27
CA ILE A 9 14.20 2.56 1.82
C ILE A 9 13.62 3.55 0.78
N GLY A 10 14.07 3.47 -0.47
CA GLY A 10 13.56 4.34 -1.55
C GLY A 10 12.07 4.14 -1.84
N TYR A 11 11.59 2.89 -1.86
CA TYR A 11 10.16 2.60 -2.03
C TYR A 11 9.32 3.18 -0.88
N ARG A 12 9.85 3.16 0.34
CA ARG A 12 9.17 3.68 1.53
C ARG A 12 9.06 5.20 1.51
N LEU A 13 10.13 5.89 1.13
CA LEU A 13 10.13 7.35 0.97
C LEU A 13 9.13 7.77 -0.11
N LEU A 14 9.19 7.12 -1.28
CA LEU A 14 8.25 7.42 -2.37
C LEU A 14 6.79 7.15 -1.96
N TRP A 15 6.52 6.01 -1.32
CA TRP A 15 5.17 5.69 -0.84
C TRP A 15 4.64 6.72 0.16
N ARG A 16 5.50 7.19 1.08
CA ARG A 16 5.15 8.25 2.03
C ARG A 16 4.88 9.57 1.35
N LEU A 17 5.66 9.94 0.32
CA LEU A 17 5.43 11.14 -0.47
C LEU A 17 4.12 11.07 -1.24
N GLU A 18 3.79 9.93 -1.87
CA GLU A 18 2.49 9.75 -2.54
C GLU A 18 1.33 9.81 -1.55
N TYR A 19 1.45 9.17 -0.39
CA TYR A 19 0.43 9.22 0.66
C TYR A 19 0.24 10.63 1.22
N ALA A 20 1.33 11.36 1.47
CA ALA A 20 1.29 12.75 1.91
C ALA A 20 0.70 13.66 0.83
N GLY A 21 1.07 13.46 -0.44
CA GLY A 21 0.49 14.14 -1.59
C GLY A 21 -1.02 13.92 -1.70
N LEU A 22 -1.50 12.68 -1.55
CA LEU A 22 -2.93 12.36 -1.48
C LEU A 22 -3.64 12.90 -0.21
N THR A 23 -2.88 13.31 0.80
CA THR A 23 -3.44 13.89 2.03
C THR A 23 -3.54 15.41 1.94
N ILE A 24 -2.55 16.06 1.31
CA ILE A 24 -2.46 17.53 1.20
C ILE A 24 -3.12 18.04 -0.09
N TRP A 25 -2.94 17.33 -1.20
CA TRP A 25 -3.46 17.64 -2.54
C TRP A 25 -4.37 16.56 -3.12
N GLY A 26 -4.80 15.58 -2.30
CA GLY A 26 -5.77 14.59 -2.75
C GLY A 26 -7.08 15.27 -3.15
N PRO A 27 -7.74 14.84 -4.23
CA PRO A 27 -9.03 15.40 -4.62
C PRO A 27 -9.99 15.23 -3.44
N ALA A 28 -10.33 16.35 -2.80
CA ALA A 28 -11.18 16.41 -1.60
C ALA A 28 -12.59 15.81 -1.80
N GLN A 29 -12.91 15.41 -3.04
CA GLN A 29 -14.24 14.97 -3.45
C GLN A 29 -14.39 13.45 -3.63
N MET A 30 -13.33 12.64 -3.49
CA MET A 30 -13.47 11.17 -3.61
C MET A 30 -13.63 10.49 -2.24
N THR A 31 -14.70 10.82 -1.51
CA THR A 31 -15.14 10.03 -0.36
C THR A 31 -15.92 8.81 -0.89
N GLY A 32 -15.31 7.61 -0.89
CA GLY A 32 -16.00 6.37 -1.25
C GLY A 32 -15.15 5.32 -1.99
N ARG A 33 -15.79 4.44 -2.77
CA ARG A 33 -15.21 3.29 -3.52
C ARG A 33 -14.06 3.62 -4.48
N SER A 34 -13.77 4.90 -4.66
CA SER A 34 -12.73 5.45 -5.53
C SER A 34 -11.62 6.16 -4.76
N ASP A 35 -11.49 5.93 -3.44
CA ASP A 35 -10.41 6.56 -2.67
C ASP A 35 -9.03 6.06 -3.15
N PRO A 36 -8.18 6.96 -3.68
CA PRO A 36 -6.86 6.60 -4.18
C PRO A 36 -5.93 6.05 -3.09
N LYS A 37 -6.18 6.39 -1.81
CA LYS A 37 -5.35 5.95 -0.68
C LYS A 37 -5.59 4.48 -0.37
N SER A 38 -6.82 3.99 -0.46
CA SER A 38 -7.12 2.55 -0.30
C SER A 38 -6.40 1.69 -1.35
N ARG A 39 -6.35 2.15 -2.61
CA ARG A 39 -5.57 1.47 -3.67
C ARG A 39 -4.07 1.50 -3.38
N LEU A 40 -3.54 2.63 -2.91
CA LEU A 40 -2.13 2.78 -2.54
C LEU A 40 -1.73 1.90 -1.33
N ARG A 41 -2.64 1.70 -0.37
CA ARG A 41 -2.45 0.79 0.77
C ARG A 41 -2.46 -0.67 0.33
N LEU A 42 -3.40 -1.07 -0.53
CA LEU A 42 -3.45 -2.41 -1.09
C LEU A 42 -2.19 -2.76 -1.88
N GLU A 43 -1.69 -1.83 -2.70
CA GLU A 43 -0.46 -2.05 -3.45
C GLU A 43 0.74 -2.29 -2.53
N ARG A 44 0.86 -1.47 -1.47
CA ARG A 44 1.87 -1.70 -0.42
C ARG A 44 1.69 -3.07 0.22
N ALA A 45 0.47 -3.43 0.61
CA ALA A 45 0.17 -4.69 1.25
C ALA A 45 0.60 -5.89 0.38
N ARG A 46 0.28 -5.86 -0.92
CA ARG A 46 0.73 -6.89 -1.89
C ARG A 46 2.25 -6.98 -1.98
N LYS A 47 2.97 -5.85 -2.02
CA LYS A 47 4.44 -5.85 -2.04
C LYS A 47 5.06 -6.34 -0.75
N VAL A 48 4.45 -6.03 0.39
CA VAL A 48 4.90 -6.56 1.69
C VAL A 48 4.70 -8.07 1.74
N ARG A 49 3.53 -8.56 1.32
CA ARG A 49 3.27 -10.00 1.24
C ARG A 49 4.33 -10.70 0.39
N ASP A 50 4.58 -10.23 -0.83
CA ASP A 50 5.61 -10.78 -1.73
C ASP A 50 7.03 -10.75 -1.11
N ALA A 51 7.38 -9.66 -0.40
CA ALA A 51 8.67 -9.56 0.29
C ALA A 51 8.80 -10.56 1.44
N HIS A 52 7.72 -10.83 2.17
CA HIS A 52 7.67 -11.81 3.24
C HIS A 52 7.66 -13.25 2.69
N GLU A 53 6.91 -13.52 1.62
CA GLU A 53 6.90 -14.79 0.90
C GLU A 53 8.32 -15.13 0.40
N LYS A 54 9.02 -14.18 -0.23
CA LYS A 54 10.41 -14.35 -0.69
C LYS A 54 11.41 -14.60 0.44
N ARG A 55 11.13 -14.08 1.64
CA ARG A 55 11.95 -14.28 2.83
C ARG A 55 11.57 -15.54 3.62
N GLY A 56 10.45 -16.20 3.28
CA GLY A 56 9.90 -17.30 4.05
C GLY A 56 9.43 -16.88 5.46
N THR A 57 9.12 -15.60 5.65
CA THR A 57 8.66 -15.05 6.94
C THR A 57 7.16 -14.87 6.95
N ASP A 58 6.55 -14.97 8.13
CA ASP A 58 5.11 -14.75 8.30
C ASP A 58 4.68 -13.34 7.87
N VAL A 59 3.55 -13.25 7.18
CA VAL A 59 2.99 -11.98 6.69
C VAL A 59 2.25 -11.31 7.84
N PRO A 60 2.57 -10.05 8.18
CA PRO A 60 1.93 -9.41 9.32
C PRO A 60 0.41 -9.29 9.13
N ALA A 61 -0.36 -9.56 10.19
CA ALA A 61 -1.83 -9.63 10.16
C ALA A 61 -2.48 -8.34 9.61
N GLU A 62 -1.87 -7.17 9.85
CA GLU A 62 -2.33 -5.88 9.30
C GLU A 62 -2.32 -5.86 7.77
N VAL A 63 -1.30 -6.48 7.15
CA VAL A 63 -1.14 -6.54 5.69
C VAL A 63 -2.16 -7.51 5.11
N GLN A 64 -2.36 -8.65 5.77
CA GLN A 64 -3.37 -9.62 5.36
C GLN A 64 -4.79 -9.02 5.43
N ALA A 65 -5.11 -8.27 6.48
CA ALA A 65 -6.41 -7.61 6.63
C ALA A 65 -6.66 -6.53 5.56
N VAL A 66 -5.62 -5.80 5.13
CA VAL A 66 -5.75 -4.83 4.02
C VAL A 66 -5.99 -5.55 2.69
N ILE A 67 -5.31 -6.67 2.45
CA ILE A 67 -5.52 -7.49 1.24
C ILE A 67 -6.94 -8.07 1.23
N ASP A 68 -7.44 -8.55 2.36
CA ASP A 68 -8.80 -9.09 2.50
C ASP A 68 -9.87 -8.01 2.25
N ARG A 69 -9.74 -6.85 2.92
CA ARG A 69 -10.67 -5.73 2.78
C ARG A 69 -10.72 -5.14 1.36
N ASP A 70 -9.55 -4.90 0.78
CA ASP A 70 -9.41 -4.09 -0.44
C ASP A 70 -9.03 -4.93 -1.67
N GLY A 71 -8.91 -6.26 -1.56
CA GLY A 71 -8.31 -7.13 -2.58
C GLY A 71 -8.94 -7.04 -3.97
N ALA A 72 -10.23 -6.68 -4.04
CA ALA A 72 -10.99 -6.48 -5.27
C ALA A 72 -10.74 -5.11 -5.95
N LEU A 73 -9.98 -4.20 -5.34
CA LEU A 73 -9.67 -2.91 -5.96
C LEU A 73 -8.55 -3.05 -7.02
N PRO A 74 -8.65 -2.29 -8.12
CA PRO A 74 -7.58 -2.22 -9.10
C PRO A 74 -6.32 -1.60 -8.49
N PRO A 75 -5.12 -1.92 -9.02
CA PRO A 75 -3.87 -1.32 -8.57
C PRO A 75 -3.92 0.20 -8.69
N PHE A 76 -3.28 0.90 -7.74
CA PHE A 76 -3.18 2.36 -7.79
C PHE A 76 -2.50 2.82 -9.09
N ARG A 77 -1.49 2.08 -9.56
CA ARG A 77 -0.73 2.37 -10.79
C ARG A 77 -1.35 1.85 -12.10
N GLU A 78 -2.61 1.41 -12.11
CA GLU A 78 -3.29 0.90 -13.33
C GLU A 78 -3.94 2.00 -14.18
N ARG A 79 -3.23 3.10 -14.40
CA ARG A 79 -3.58 4.12 -15.40
C ARG A 79 -2.31 4.68 -16.04
N ARG A 80 -1.81 3.99 -17.05
CA ARG A 80 -1.03 4.62 -18.13
C ARG A 80 -1.57 4.10 -19.44
#